data_AF-A0A0H3IYS7-F1
#
_entry.id   AF-A0A0H3IYS7-F1
#
_cell.length_a   1.000
_cell.length_b   1.000
_cell.length_c   1.000
_cell.angle_alpha   90.00
_cell.angle_beta   90.00
_cell.angle_gamma   90.00
#
_symmetry.space_group_name_H-M   'P 1'
#
loop_
_entity.id
_entity.type
_entity.pdbx_description
1 polymer ?
#
loop_
_entity_poly.entity_id
_entity_poly.type
_entity_poly.pdbx_seq_one_letter_code
_entity_poly.pdbx_strand_id
1 'polypeptide(L)'
;MYCTKCGTKNPEDAKYCYECGVKLKNNNIVKDNYEVINNKIIKIYKSNENNRESKNIGAISKINEINNKTKRPEKSSLIHKLYKIKILPVNIMYKPSIIGIIIILAIILFLTYTVSYKLLVNNKSNNTEKVSIKSENLIDKAGNLPSNIINGGIISESNNWIYYNDSDGLYKMRSDGSSVINICNDNANYINVVRDYIYYVNVSDGNSIYKIKNDGTSRERILSTYAKSINILGDWIYYCKSTENGLNFRLYKIKKDGTNNVKLIDDSIIDGNFTIVNNLMYYKINSQDGGESLYSSKLDGSQQHKLCDNVDQFNINEKNIYYYTSINNSGLFKINLDGSNKVKLSDDVIDSINMSKDNIYYTVDQHINKILYSIDLNGKNKIKLSEANDFINLNTSKNLLFYMDNTSDNYSIKSIDISNISKVDDPQNKIDIKEKNGDFILPNSNTTKLKEEDLKNLTKDQLILARNELFARHGYIFNTPEFKEYFESKTWYHPNSSFNGELKDNIEKYNFNLIKKIEDSK
;
A
#
# COMPACT_ATOMS: atom_id res chain seq x y z
N MET A 1 -16.32 37.86 -19.85
CA MET A 1 -15.66 36.96 -20.83
C MET A 1 -14.85 35.89 -20.08
N TYR A 2 -14.83 34.61 -20.49
CA TYR A 2 -14.06 33.56 -19.79
C TYR A 2 -12.70 33.33 -20.46
N CYS A 3 -11.65 33.13 -19.67
CA CYS A 3 -10.32 32.82 -20.19
C CYS A 3 -10.27 31.38 -20.70
N THR A 4 -9.89 31.20 -21.97
CA THR A 4 -9.77 29.87 -22.59
C THR A 4 -8.60 29.05 -22.07
N LYS A 5 -7.64 29.67 -21.37
CA LYS A 5 -6.48 28.98 -20.79
C LYS A 5 -6.73 28.52 -19.35
N CYS A 6 -7.28 29.39 -18.50
CA CYS A 6 -7.41 29.11 -17.07
C CYS A 6 -8.85 29.07 -16.56
N GLY A 7 -9.84 29.32 -17.42
CA GLY A 7 -11.27 29.27 -17.05
C GLY A 7 -11.76 30.44 -16.20
N THR A 8 -10.89 31.37 -15.78
CA THR A 8 -11.28 32.54 -14.96
C THR A 8 -12.32 33.41 -15.67
N LYS A 9 -13.36 33.82 -14.95
CA LYS A 9 -14.34 34.82 -15.41
C LYS A 9 -13.74 36.22 -15.27
N ASN A 10 -13.60 36.92 -16.39
CA ASN A 10 -13.05 38.29 -16.44
C ASN A 10 -14.17 39.31 -16.74
N PRO A 11 -13.99 40.60 -16.35
CA PRO A 11 -14.87 41.70 -16.73
C PRO A 11 -15.13 41.75 -18.24
N GLU A 12 -16.27 42.30 -18.67
CA GLU A 12 -16.70 42.24 -20.07
C GLU A 12 -15.84 43.07 -21.03
N ASP A 13 -15.15 44.10 -20.53
CA ASP A 13 -14.24 44.99 -21.24
C ASP A 13 -12.75 44.58 -21.12
N ALA A 14 -12.45 43.53 -20.35
CA ALA A 14 -11.08 43.09 -20.10
C ALA A 14 -10.42 42.54 -21.38
N LYS A 15 -9.31 43.17 -21.80
CA LYS A 15 -8.50 42.73 -22.96
C LYS A 15 -7.60 41.53 -22.67
N TYR A 16 -7.24 41.32 -21.40
CA TYR A 16 -6.35 40.25 -20.91
C TYR A 16 -6.91 39.65 -19.61
N CYS A 17 -6.61 38.37 -19.35
CA CYS A 17 -7.05 37.68 -18.14
C CYS A 17 -6.29 38.15 -16.90
N TYR A 18 -6.99 38.54 -15.82
CA TYR A 18 -6.34 39.05 -14.60
C TYR A 18 -5.59 37.98 -13.80
N GLU A 19 -5.98 36.71 -13.89
CA GLU A 19 -5.30 35.60 -13.21
C GLU A 19 -4.07 35.10 -13.96
N CYS A 20 -4.11 35.01 -15.30
CA CYS A 20 -3.03 34.35 -16.06
C CYS A 20 -2.40 35.17 -17.20
N GLY A 21 -2.87 36.40 -17.45
CA GLY A 21 -2.30 37.34 -18.42
C GLY A 21 -2.65 37.10 -19.90
N VAL A 22 -3.43 36.07 -20.23
CA VAL A 22 -3.74 35.70 -21.62
C VAL A 22 -4.81 36.61 -22.26
N LYS A 23 -4.63 36.98 -23.54
CA LYS A 23 -5.57 37.80 -24.32
C LYS A 23 -6.89 37.07 -24.63
N LEU A 24 -8.03 37.69 -24.32
CA LEU A 24 -9.35 37.06 -24.42
C LEU A 24 -9.97 37.25 -25.83
N LYS A 25 -10.65 36.23 -26.38
CA LYS A 25 -11.38 36.26 -27.68
C LYS A 25 -12.86 35.90 -27.47
N ASN A 26 -13.77 36.68 -28.06
CA ASN A 26 -15.23 36.51 -27.92
C ASN A 26 -15.79 35.37 -28.82
N ASN A 27 -16.45 34.38 -28.23
CA ASN A 27 -17.81 33.90 -28.61
C ASN A 27 -18.29 32.72 -27.75
N ASN A 28 -19.60 32.69 -27.53
CA ASN A 28 -20.39 31.87 -26.60
C ASN A 28 -20.68 30.43 -27.07
N ILE A 29 -20.84 29.47 -26.13
CA ILE A 29 -22.05 28.65 -25.84
C ILE A 29 -21.72 27.42 -24.93
N VAL A 30 -22.35 27.43 -23.73
CA VAL A 30 -22.96 26.37 -22.85
C VAL A 30 -22.15 25.06 -22.55
N LYS A 31 -21.67 24.77 -21.32
CA LYS A 31 -22.27 24.40 -19.99
C LYS A 31 -22.97 23.03 -19.90
N ASP A 32 -22.36 22.09 -19.14
CA ASP A 32 -22.96 21.19 -18.12
C ASP A 32 -21.86 20.31 -17.49
N ASN A 33 -21.82 20.08 -16.15
CA ASN A 33 -21.07 18.98 -15.45
C ASN A 33 -21.11 19.03 -13.88
N TYR A 34 -22.20 19.44 -13.23
CA TYR A 34 -22.27 19.41 -11.76
C TYR A 34 -23.63 18.93 -11.26
N GLU A 35 -23.62 18.13 -10.20
CA GLU A 35 -24.79 17.80 -9.40
C GLU A 35 -24.43 17.94 -7.91
N VAL A 36 -25.39 18.41 -7.12
CA VAL A 36 -25.19 18.72 -5.70
C VAL A 36 -26.00 17.73 -4.87
N ILE A 37 -25.28 16.90 -4.11
CA ILE A 37 -25.86 15.99 -3.12
C ILE A 37 -25.14 16.27 -1.79
N ASN A 38 -25.91 16.51 -0.73
CA ASN A 38 -25.43 16.78 0.65
C ASN A 38 -24.40 17.92 0.75
N ASN A 39 -24.66 19.07 0.10
CA ASN A 39 -23.80 20.26 0.11
C ASN A 39 -22.33 20.05 -0.30
N LYS A 40 -22.02 18.96 -1.03
CA LYS A 40 -20.76 18.78 -1.72
C LYS A 40 -20.95 19.02 -3.21
N ILE A 41 -20.05 19.80 -3.81
CA ILE A 41 -19.96 19.94 -5.26
C ILE A 41 -19.31 18.65 -5.77
N ILE A 42 -20.12 17.76 -6.35
CA ILE A 42 -19.62 16.58 -7.03
C ILE A 42 -19.40 16.97 -8.48
N LYS A 43 -18.14 16.91 -8.92
CA LYS A 43 -17.78 17.08 -10.33
C LYS A 43 -18.00 15.74 -11.02
N ILE A 44 -19.04 15.65 -11.85
CA ILE A 44 -19.34 14.45 -12.63
C ILE A 44 -18.61 14.58 -13.97
N TYR A 45 -17.76 13.60 -14.29
CA TYR A 45 -17.23 13.44 -15.64
C TYR A 45 -18.18 12.53 -16.43
N LYS A 46 -19.11 13.11 -17.20
CA LYS A 46 -19.87 12.33 -18.18
C LYS A 46 -18.97 12.01 -19.37
N SER A 47 -18.76 10.73 -19.64
CA SER A 47 -18.29 10.28 -20.95
C SER A 47 -19.38 10.59 -21.99
N ASN A 48 -18.98 11.15 -23.13
CA ASN A 48 -19.85 11.21 -24.30
C ASN A 48 -20.21 9.78 -24.73
N GLU A 49 -21.40 9.30 -24.36
CA GLU A 49 -22.05 8.22 -25.07
C GLU A 49 -22.66 8.80 -26.35
N ASN A 50 -21.94 8.63 -27.45
CA ASN A 50 -22.55 8.42 -28.74
C ASN A 50 -21.72 7.37 -29.48
N ASN A 51 -22.41 6.33 -29.94
CA ASN A 51 -21.96 5.14 -30.67
C ASN A 51 -21.43 3.97 -29.81
N ARG A 52 -22.32 3.02 -29.49
CA ARG A 52 -22.51 1.81 -30.33
C ARG A 52 -23.64 0.93 -29.79
N GLU A 53 -24.69 0.81 -30.59
CA GLU A 53 -25.66 -0.27 -30.51
C GLU A 53 -25.00 -1.63 -30.81
N SER A 54 -25.38 -2.61 -29.99
CA SER A 54 -25.63 -4.03 -30.30
C SER A 54 -24.55 -4.86 -31.02
N LYS A 55 -24.11 -5.95 -30.36
CA LYS A 55 -24.55 -7.31 -30.75
C LYS A 55 -24.02 -8.40 -29.81
N ASN A 56 -24.98 -9.19 -29.35
CA ASN A 56 -24.94 -10.63 -29.06
C ASN A 56 -24.36 -11.14 -27.73
N ILE A 57 -25.31 -11.33 -26.81
CA ILE A 57 -25.40 -12.43 -25.86
C ILE A 57 -25.49 -13.76 -26.63
N GLY A 58 -24.75 -14.78 -26.18
CA GLY A 58 -24.86 -16.13 -26.73
C GLY A 58 -24.06 -17.18 -25.96
N ALA A 59 -24.77 -17.86 -25.04
CA ALA A 59 -24.62 -19.26 -24.65
C ALA A 59 -23.37 -19.73 -23.89
N ILE A 60 -23.54 -20.03 -22.59
CA ILE A 60 -23.16 -21.34 -22.05
C ILE A 60 -24.27 -21.81 -21.09
N SER A 61 -25.07 -22.76 -21.56
CA SER A 61 -25.83 -23.69 -20.73
C SER A 61 -25.59 -25.10 -21.27
N LYS A 62 -25.58 -26.07 -20.34
CA LYS A 62 -25.31 -27.52 -20.48
C LYS A 62 -23.82 -27.90 -20.41
N ILE A 63 -23.44 -28.65 -19.38
CA ILE A 63 -23.52 -30.11 -19.34
C ILE A 63 -23.41 -30.56 -17.88
N ASN A 64 -24.38 -31.34 -17.42
CA ASN A 64 -24.26 -32.23 -16.28
C ASN A 64 -24.76 -33.61 -16.71
N GLU A 65 -24.15 -34.62 -16.08
CA GLU A 65 -24.42 -36.06 -16.13
C GLU A 65 -23.89 -36.85 -17.33
N ILE A 66 -22.93 -37.74 -17.05
CA ILE A 66 -23.13 -39.20 -17.08
C ILE A 66 -22.21 -39.83 -16.02
N ASN A 67 -22.81 -40.69 -15.21
CA ASN A 67 -22.19 -41.49 -14.16
C ASN A 67 -21.70 -42.84 -14.70
N ASN A 68 -20.63 -43.33 -14.04
CA ASN A 68 -20.39 -44.69 -13.58
C ASN A 68 -19.59 -45.75 -14.37
N LYS A 69 -18.72 -46.39 -13.57
CA LYS A 69 -18.12 -47.75 -13.62
C LYS A 69 -16.91 -47.88 -14.58
N THR A 70 -15.75 -48.45 -14.20
CA THR A 70 -15.49 -49.54 -13.24
C THR A 70 -13.97 -49.74 -13.01
N LYS A 71 -13.64 -50.39 -11.88
CA LYS A 71 -12.51 -51.32 -11.61
C LYS A 71 -11.12 -50.79 -11.19
N ARG A 72 -10.82 -51.11 -9.92
CA ARG A 72 -9.50 -51.52 -9.36
C ARG A 72 -8.86 -52.67 -10.16
N PRO A 73 -7.52 -52.77 -10.21
CA PRO A 73 -6.78 -53.65 -9.28
C PRO A 73 -5.50 -52.96 -8.72
N GLU A 74 -5.24 -53.04 -7.42
CA GLU A 74 -4.34 -53.97 -6.70
C GLU A 74 -2.84 -53.69 -6.77
N LYS A 75 -2.25 -53.76 -5.57
CA LYS A 75 -0.84 -53.62 -5.21
C LYS A 75 0.02 -54.66 -5.95
N SER A 76 1.21 -54.26 -6.38
CA SER A 76 2.34 -55.19 -6.41
C SER A 76 3.58 -54.53 -5.81
N SER A 77 4.22 -55.31 -4.94
CA SER A 77 5.45 -55.01 -4.25
C SER A 77 6.65 -55.25 -5.18
N LEU A 78 7.74 -54.48 -5.02
CA LEU A 78 9.04 -55.01 -5.37
C LEU A 78 10.11 -54.63 -4.35
N ILE A 79 10.82 -55.68 -3.97
CA ILE A 79 11.72 -55.87 -2.84
C ILE A 79 13.09 -55.21 -3.07
N HIS A 80 13.68 -54.74 -1.96
CA HIS A 80 15.07 -54.33 -1.83
C HIS A 80 16.06 -55.39 -2.33
N LYS A 81 16.97 -55.02 -3.25
CA LYS A 81 18.21 -55.77 -3.48
C LYS A 81 19.28 -55.31 -2.48
N LEU A 82 19.57 -56.16 -1.50
CA LEU A 82 20.78 -56.10 -0.66
C LEU A 82 21.97 -56.63 -1.47
N TYR A 83 23.00 -55.83 -1.65
CA TYR A 83 24.30 -56.32 -2.11
C TYR A 83 25.06 -56.91 -0.92
N LYS A 84 25.32 -58.23 -0.98
CA LYS A 84 26.27 -58.93 -0.09
C LYS A 84 27.69 -58.44 -0.38
N ILE A 85 28.33 -57.79 0.59
CA ILE A 85 29.79 -57.61 0.59
C ILE A 85 30.42 -58.89 1.17
N LYS A 86 31.15 -59.64 0.34
CA LYS A 86 32.09 -60.67 0.81
C LYS A 86 33.27 -59.96 1.49
N ILE A 87 33.43 -60.13 2.79
CA ILE A 87 34.65 -59.73 3.50
C ILE A 87 35.70 -60.82 3.26
N LEU A 88 36.77 -60.48 2.55
CA LEU A 88 37.99 -61.29 2.50
C LEU A 88 38.82 -61.00 3.78
N PRO A 89 39.46 -62.00 4.40
CA PRO A 89 40.32 -61.75 5.55
C PRO A 89 41.64 -61.15 5.05
N VAL A 90 41.87 -59.90 5.41
CA VAL A 90 43.11 -59.18 5.08
C VAL A 90 44.06 -59.27 6.27
N ASN A 91 44.80 -60.38 6.37
CA ASN A 91 46.03 -60.41 7.18
C ASN A 91 47.16 -59.79 6.35
N ILE A 92 47.20 -58.46 6.27
CA ILE A 92 48.38 -57.76 5.74
C ILE A 92 49.30 -57.44 6.91
N MET A 93 50.33 -58.26 7.07
CA MET A 93 51.50 -57.93 7.86
C MET A 93 52.30 -56.87 7.08
N TYR A 94 52.07 -55.59 7.39
CA TYR A 94 52.80 -54.50 6.74
C TYR A 94 54.27 -54.57 7.15
N LYS A 95 55.16 -54.75 6.18
CA LYS A 95 56.61 -54.58 6.41
C LYS A 95 56.84 -53.18 6.99
N PRO A 96 57.71 -53.01 8.00
CA PRO A 96 57.93 -51.71 8.67
C PRO A 96 58.28 -50.55 7.72
N SER A 97 58.80 -50.84 6.53
CA SER A 97 59.03 -49.86 5.46
C SER A 97 57.75 -49.24 4.88
N ILE A 98 56.63 -49.96 4.84
CA ILE A 98 55.35 -49.45 4.30
C ILE A 98 54.66 -48.54 5.32
N ILE A 99 54.74 -48.86 6.61
CA ILE A 99 54.22 -48.02 7.70
C ILE A 99 54.95 -46.68 7.71
N GLY A 100 56.28 -46.70 7.52
CA GLY A 100 57.09 -45.48 7.38
C GLY A 100 56.61 -44.57 6.24
N ILE A 101 56.30 -45.15 5.06
CA ILE A 101 55.81 -44.39 3.90
C ILE A 101 54.43 -43.77 4.19
N ILE A 102 53.52 -44.51 4.84
CA ILE A 102 52.19 -44.01 5.19
C ILE A 102 52.28 -42.85 6.19
N ILE A 103 53.16 -42.94 7.18
CA ILE A 103 53.40 -41.87 8.16
C ILE A 103 53.96 -40.63 7.46
N ILE A 104 54.93 -40.79 6.54
CA ILE A 104 55.49 -39.67 5.77
C ILE A 104 54.41 -38.99 4.92
N LEU A 105 53.55 -39.76 4.24
CA LEU A 105 52.44 -39.21 3.45
C LEU A 105 51.43 -38.46 4.32
N ALA A 106 51.10 -38.97 5.50
CA ALA A 106 50.21 -38.30 6.44
C ALA A 106 50.81 -36.98 6.95
N ILE A 107 52.12 -36.93 7.23
CA ILE A 107 52.82 -35.71 7.62
C ILE A 107 52.82 -34.68 6.48
N ILE A 108 53.05 -35.11 5.24
CA ILE A 108 52.99 -34.22 4.07
C ILE A 108 51.59 -33.63 3.91
N LEU A 109 50.53 -34.45 4.02
CA LEU A 109 49.14 -33.98 3.95
C LEU A 109 48.78 -33.01 5.08
N PHE A 110 49.27 -33.26 6.28
CA PHE A 110 49.06 -32.35 7.41
C PHE A 110 49.79 -31.01 7.19
N LEU A 111 51.04 -31.05 6.70
CA LEU A 111 51.80 -29.84 6.39
C LEU A 111 51.15 -29.03 5.27
N THR A 112 50.72 -29.67 4.17
CA THR A 112 50.02 -28.96 3.07
C THR A 112 48.69 -28.37 3.52
N TYR A 113 47.95 -29.05 4.40
CA TYR A 113 46.75 -28.52 5.02
C TYR A 113 47.06 -27.29 5.90
N THR A 114 48.09 -27.36 6.75
CA THR A 114 48.45 -26.23 7.62
C THR A 114 48.91 -25.00 6.83
N VAL A 115 49.66 -25.18 5.75
CA VAL A 115 50.07 -24.09 4.85
C VAL A 115 48.86 -23.48 4.14
N SER A 116 47.96 -24.30 3.61
CA SER A 116 46.73 -23.84 2.94
C SER A 116 45.81 -23.08 3.90
N TYR A 117 45.66 -23.56 5.13
CA TYR A 117 44.89 -22.90 6.19
C TYR A 117 45.52 -21.55 6.57
N LYS A 118 46.86 -21.49 6.72
CA LYS A 118 47.57 -20.24 7.05
C LYS A 118 47.49 -19.21 5.92
N LEU A 119 47.52 -19.63 4.66
CA LEU A 119 47.29 -18.76 3.50
C LEU A 119 45.84 -18.22 3.47
N LEU A 120 44.85 -19.04 3.80
CA LEU A 120 43.44 -18.61 3.92
C LEU A 120 43.23 -17.60 5.06
N VAL A 121 43.89 -17.80 6.21
CA VAL A 121 43.79 -16.89 7.36
C VAL A 121 44.56 -15.58 7.09
N ASN A 122 45.77 -15.63 6.50
CA ASN A 122 46.53 -14.43 6.14
C ASN A 122 45.85 -13.61 5.02
N ASN A 123 45.17 -14.25 4.06
CA ASN A 123 44.37 -13.55 3.05
C ASN A 123 43.12 -12.87 3.64
N LYS A 124 42.72 -13.20 4.87
CA LYS A 124 41.64 -12.51 5.59
C LYS A 124 42.11 -11.31 6.42
N SER A 125 43.42 -11.16 6.68
CA SER A 125 43.92 -10.09 7.58
C SER A 125 44.76 -9.00 6.92
N ASN A 126 45.22 -9.16 5.67
CA ASN A 126 46.16 -8.20 5.04
C ASN A 126 45.64 -7.59 3.73
N ASN A 127 44.44 -7.01 3.76
CA ASN A 127 44.00 -6.02 2.76
C ASN A 127 43.28 -4.86 3.44
N THR A 128 44.04 -4.06 4.18
CA THR A 128 43.68 -2.69 4.57
C THR A 128 44.68 -1.70 3.97
N GLU A 129 44.87 -1.78 2.66
CA GLU A 129 45.24 -0.58 1.92
C GLU A 129 43.99 0.28 1.79
N LYS A 130 44.07 1.51 2.31
CA LYS A 130 43.12 2.58 2.06
C LYS A 130 43.11 2.88 0.56
N VAL A 131 42.31 2.13 -0.18
CA VAL A 131 41.80 2.57 -1.46
C VAL A 131 40.93 3.77 -1.16
N SER A 132 41.37 4.96 -1.57
CA SER A 132 40.50 6.12 -1.71
C SER A 132 39.48 5.79 -2.79
N ILE A 133 38.40 5.12 -2.39
CA ILE A 133 37.23 4.89 -3.22
C ILE A 133 36.67 6.28 -3.50
N LYS A 134 36.87 6.76 -4.73
CA LYS A 134 36.01 7.82 -5.27
C LYS A 134 34.58 7.34 -5.05
N SER A 135 33.84 8.10 -4.26
CA SER A 135 32.45 7.86 -3.89
C SER A 135 31.55 7.96 -5.12
N GLU A 136 31.54 6.92 -5.95
CA GLU A 136 30.58 6.72 -7.04
C GLU A 136 30.09 5.27 -6.96
N ASN A 137 29.16 5.05 -6.03
CA ASN A 137 28.08 4.08 -6.15
C ASN A 137 27.02 4.53 -5.13
N LEU A 138 26.28 5.58 -5.49
CA LEU A 138 25.01 5.88 -4.87
C LEU A 138 24.15 4.63 -5.05
N ILE A 139 24.03 3.80 -4.02
CA ILE A 139 22.99 2.78 -3.97
C ILE A 139 21.69 3.59 -4.04
N ASP A 140 21.07 3.63 -5.22
CA ASP A 140 19.79 4.29 -5.37
C ASP A 140 18.85 3.69 -4.33
N LYS A 141 18.39 4.54 -3.41
CA LYS A 141 17.38 4.19 -2.43
C LYS A 141 16.19 3.55 -3.16
N ALA A 142 15.64 2.48 -2.59
CA ALA A 142 14.48 1.79 -3.15
C ALA A 142 13.38 2.79 -3.52
N GLY A 143 12.73 2.56 -4.66
CA GLY A 143 11.77 3.49 -5.22
C GLY A 143 10.48 3.62 -4.41
N ASN A 144 10.17 2.66 -3.55
CA ASN A 144 9.00 2.66 -2.65
C ASN A 144 9.32 1.82 -1.40
N LEU A 145 8.43 1.85 -0.40
CA LEU A 145 8.47 0.94 0.74
C LEU A 145 8.11 -0.49 0.30
N PRO A 146 8.86 -1.52 0.76
CA PRO A 146 8.55 -2.92 0.51
C PRO A 146 7.10 -3.30 0.82
N SER A 147 6.57 -2.80 1.94
CA SER A 147 5.21 -3.08 2.38
C SER A 147 4.14 -2.44 1.50
N ASN A 148 4.41 -1.25 0.93
CA ASN A 148 3.52 -0.62 -0.04
C ASN A 148 3.44 -1.45 -1.32
N ILE A 149 4.57 -1.93 -1.84
CA ILE A 149 4.60 -2.75 -3.06
C ILE A 149 3.78 -4.03 -2.91
N ILE A 150 3.87 -4.70 -1.75
CA ILE A 150 3.04 -5.88 -1.45
C ILE A 150 1.54 -5.53 -1.42
N ASN A 151 1.21 -4.30 -1.01
CA ASN A 151 -0.16 -3.77 -0.96
C ASN A 151 -0.55 -2.99 -2.24
N GLY A 152 -0.06 -3.42 -3.41
CA GLY A 152 -0.41 -2.83 -4.71
C GLY A 152 0.32 -1.55 -5.08
N GLY A 153 1.09 -0.96 -4.15
CA GLY A 153 1.95 0.20 -4.36
C GLY A 153 1.21 1.39 -4.96
N ILE A 154 0.02 1.71 -4.43
CA ILE A 154 -0.85 2.80 -4.92
C ILE A 154 -0.28 4.19 -4.60
N ILE A 155 0.68 4.28 -3.69
CA ILE A 155 1.44 5.50 -3.40
C ILE A 155 2.94 5.21 -3.30
N SER A 156 3.75 6.24 -3.50
CA SER A 156 5.18 6.26 -3.22
C SER A 156 5.60 7.66 -2.75
N GLU A 157 6.29 7.76 -1.61
CA GLU A 157 6.79 9.05 -1.10
C GLU A 157 8.28 9.25 -1.43
N SER A 158 8.63 10.40 -2.01
CA SER A 158 10.01 10.79 -2.28
C SER A 158 10.16 12.31 -2.23
N ASN A 159 11.21 12.81 -1.56
CA ASN A 159 11.55 14.23 -1.51
C ASN A 159 10.39 15.18 -1.13
N ASN A 160 9.61 14.82 -0.10
CA ASN A 160 8.44 15.58 0.36
C ASN A 160 7.29 15.68 -0.68
N TRP A 161 7.26 14.74 -1.61
CA TRP A 161 6.17 14.50 -2.54
C TRP A 161 5.63 13.09 -2.36
N ILE A 162 4.32 12.96 -2.47
CA ILE A 162 3.61 11.69 -2.53
C ILE A 162 3.11 11.56 -3.96
N TYR A 163 3.51 10.49 -4.63
CA TYR A 163 3.08 10.11 -5.96
C TYR A 163 2.04 9.01 -5.80
N TYR A 164 0.88 9.16 -6.43
CA TYR A 164 -0.26 8.28 -6.16
C TYR A 164 -1.15 8.10 -7.37
N ASN A 165 -1.82 6.97 -7.42
CA ASN A 165 -2.89 6.72 -8.37
C ASN A 165 -4.22 7.21 -7.81
N ASP A 166 -4.99 7.86 -8.65
CA ASP A 166 -6.39 8.22 -8.37
C ASP A 166 -7.25 7.78 -9.56
N SER A 167 -8.57 7.94 -9.45
CA SER A 167 -9.56 7.42 -10.40
C SER A 167 -9.30 7.71 -11.89
N ASP A 168 -8.60 8.79 -12.23
CA ASP A 168 -8.35 9.23 -13.61
C ASP A 168 -6.86 9.35 -13.99
N GLY A 169 -5.92 8.99 -13.11
CA GLY A 169 -4.51 9.02 -13.47
C GLY A 169 -3.50 8.95 -12.33
N LEU A 170 -2.23 9.15 -12.71
CA LEU A 170 -1.09 9.28 -11.82
C LEU A 170 -0.90 10.75 -11.44
N TYR A 171 -0.90 11.02 -10.15
CA TYR A 171 -0.75 12.34 -9.55
C TYR A 171 0.48 12.43 -8.66
N LYS A 172 0.83 13.66 -8.30
CA LYS A 172 1.67 13.95 -7.14
C LYS A 172 1.10 15.10 -6.32
N MET A 173 1.37 15.07 -5.02
CA MET A 173 1.08 16.15 -4.07
C MET A 173 2.22 16.30 -3.08
N ARG A 174 2.33 17.44 -2.41
CA ARG A 174 3.25 17.59 -1.28
C ARG A 174 2.81 16.67 -0.14
N SER A 175 3.75 16.26 0.72
CA SER A 175 3.45 15.37 1.85
C SER A 175 2.47 15.95 2.87
N ASP A 176 2.17 17.26 2.81
CA ASP A 176 1.12 17.95 3.58
C ASP A 176 -0.26 17.95 2.89
N GLY A 177 -0.38 17.34 1.72
CA GLY A 177 -1.60 17.27 0.90
C GLY A 177 -1.78 18.44 -0.07
N SER A 178 -0.90 19.44 -0.07
CA SER A 178 -1.00 20.60 -0.97
C SER A 178 -0.42 20.33 -2.36
N SER A 179 -0.60 21.28 -3.28
CA SER A 179 0.05 21.29 -4.61
C SER A 179 -0.17 20.02 -5.44
N VAL A 180 -1.43 19.59 -5.56
CA VAL A 180 -1.82 18.44 -6.38
C VAL A 180 -1.58 18.73 -7.87
N ILE A 181 -0.87 17.83 -8.53
CA ILE A 181 -0.49 17.92 -9.95
C ILE A 181 -0.76 16.58 -10.62
N ASN A 182 -1.56 16.57 -11.69
CA ASN A 182 -1.69 15.42 -12.59
C ASN A 182 -0.38 15.27 -13.38
N ILE A 183 0.19 14.06 -13.39
CA ILE A 183 1.41 13.73 -14.14
C ILE A 183 1.02 13.14 -15.50
N CYS A 184 0.10 12.18 -15.50
CA CYS A 184 -0.48 11.59 -16.71
C CYS A 184 -1.77 10.81 -16.38
N ASN A 185 -2.51 10.42 -17.41
CA ASN A 185 -3.82 9.74 -17.26
C ASN A 185 -3.69 8.20 -17.24
N ASP A 186 -2.54 7.66 -16.85
CA ASP A 186 -2.37 6.22 -16.69
C ASP A 186 -2.95 5.74 -15.37
N ASN A 187 -3.58 4.56 -15.37
CA ASN A 187 -3.94 3.87 -14.15
C ASN A 187 -2.70 3.14 -13.62
N ALA A 188 -1.98 3.77 -12.70
CA ALA A 188 -0.64 3.39 -12.29
C ALA A 188 -0.60 2.64 -10.95
N ASN A 189 -0.32 1.34 -10.97
CA ASN A 189 -0.05 0.56 -9.77
C ASN A 189 1.44 0.28 -9.58
N TYR A 190 1.83 -0.18 -8.39
CA TYR A 190 3.20 -0.54 -8.04
C TYR A 190 4.20 0.61 -8.29
N ILE A 191 3.81 1.83 -7.92
CA ILE A 191 4.55 3.06 -8.17
C ILE A 191 5.89 3.01 -7.45
N ASN A 192 6.98 3.37 -8.14
CA ASN A 192 8.33 3.48 -7.60
C ASN A 192 8.97 4.78 -8.10
N VAL A 193 9.50 5.60 -7.19
CA VAL A 193 10.12 6.89 -7.54
C VAL A 193 11.62 6.83 -7.26
N VAL A 194 12.42 6.86 -8.33
CA VAL A 194 13.88 6.83 -8.24
C VAL A 194 14.44 8.05 -8.95
N ARG A 195 15.02 8.97 -8.17
CA ARG A 195 15.48 10.28 -8.62
C ARG A 195 14.34 11.03 -9.32
N ASP A 196 14.52 11.38 -10.59
CA ASP A 196 13.54 12.12 -11.38
C ASP A 196 12.53 11.24 -12.12
N TYR A 197 12.68 9.91 -12.05
CA TYR A 197 11.80 8.98 -12.76
C TYR A 197 10.82 8.30 -11.83
N ILE A 198 9.62 8.08 -12.35
CA ILE A 198 8.56 7.26 -11.78
C ILE A 198 8.44 6.01 -12.66
N TYR A 199 8.59 4.85 -12.05
CA TYR A 199 8.38 3.54 -12.65
C TYR A 199 7.07 2.97 -12.10
N TYR A 200 6.22 2.41 -12.95
CA TYR A 200 4.91 1.91 -12.55
C TYR A 200 4.40 0.85 -13.52
N VAL A 201 3.38 0.13 -13.08
CA VAL A 201 2.58 -0.77 -13.91
C VAL A 201 1.34 -0.02 -14.36
N ASN A 202 1.16 0.11 -15.68
CA ASN A 202 -0.04 0.72 -16.24
C ASN A 202 -1.14 -0.34 -16.42
N VAL A 203 -2.10 -0.35 -15.50
CA VAL A 203 -3.23 -1.28 -15.47
C VAL A 203 -4.11 -1.12 -16.71
N SER A 204 -4.30 0.12 -17.20
CA SER A 204 -5.12 0.38 -18.38
C SER A 204 -4.46 -0.03 -19.70
N ASP A 205 -3.14 -0.26 -19.71
CA ASP A 205 -2.38 -0.81 -20.85
C ASP A 205 -1.90 -2.25 -20.56
N GLY A 206 -2.83 -3.10 -20.09
CA GLY A 206 -2.59 -4.53 -19.93
C GLY A 206 -1.55 -4.89 -18.86
N ASN A 207 -1.41 -4.05 -17.82
CA ASN A 207 -0.39 -4.17 -16.77
C ASN A 207 1.07 -4.07 -17.29
N SER A 208 1.28 -3.33 -18.37
CA SER A 208 2.62 -3.07 -18.94
C SER A 208 3.48 -2.20 -18.00
N ILE A 209 4.81 -2.38 -18.04
CA ILE A 209 5.76 -1.60 -17.24
C ILE A 209 6.12 -0.31 -17.98
N TYR A 210 5.99 0.82 -17.29
CA TYR A 210 6.28 2.16 -17.81
C TYR A 210 7.29 2.91 -16.94
N LYS A 211 7.94 3.90 -17.56
CA LYS A 211 8.65 4.97 -16.87
C LYS A 211 8.21 6.33 -17.39
N ILE A 212 8.23 7.34 -16.53
CA ILE A 212 7.94 8.74 -16.86
C ILE A 212 8.79 9.65 -15.97
N LYS A 213 9.16 10.84 -16.44
CA LYS A 213 9.76 11.82 -15.53
C LYS A 213 8.71 12.38 -14.58
N ASN A 214 9.13 12.82 -13.41
CA ASN A 214 8.25 13.37 -12.37
C ASN A 214 7.56 14.70 -12.76
N ASP A 215 7.91 15.27 -13.91
CA ASP A 215 7.28 16.43 -14.56
C ASP A 215 6.26 16.03 -15.64
N GLY A 216 6.04 14.74 -15.87
CA GLY A 216 5.13 14.20 -16.88
C GLY A 216 5.75 14.03 -18.28
N THR A 217 7.00 14.44 -18.47
CA THR A 217 7.67 14.29 -19.77
C THR A 217 8.35 12.92 -19.91
N SER A 218 8.82 12.60 -21.12
CA SER A 218 9.62 11.39 -21.38
C SER A 218 8.93 10.08 -20.96
N ARG A 219 7.60 10.01 -21.08
CA ARG A 219 6.82 8.80 -20.83
C ARG A 219 7.18 7.72 -21.85
N GLU A 220 7.55 6.54 -21.39
CA GLU A 220 8.02 5.43 -22.22
C GLU A 220 7.54 4.09 -21.65
N ARG A 221 7.06 3.20 -22.53
CA ARG A 221 6.80 1.80 -22.16
C ARG A 221 8.10 1.02 -22.18
N ILE A 222 8.47 0.43 -21.05
CA ILE A 222 9.66 -0.41 -20.93
C ILE A 222 9.37 -1.83 -21.42
N LEU A 223 8.24 -2.39 -21.02
CA LEU A 223 7.89 -3.77 -21.35
C LEU A 223 6.37 -3.95 -21.43
N SER A 224 5.88 -4.47 -22.56
CA SER A 224 4.49 -4.90 -22.69
C SER A 224 4.35 -6.35 -22.21
N THR A 225 3.80 -6.52 -21.02
CA THR A 225 3.53 -7.80 -20.38
C THR A 225 2.57 -7.58 -19.23
N TYR A 226 1.86 -8.63 -18.79
CA TYR A 226 1.10 -8.54 -17.54
C TYR A 226 2.07 -8.61 -16.34
N ALA A 227 2.50 -7.46 -15.84
CA ALA A 227 3.43 -7.33 -14.72
C ALA A 227 2.72 -6.98 -13.39
N LYS A 228 3.30 -7.41 -12.27
CA LYS A 228 2.95 -7.01 -10.92
C LYS A 228 4.19 -6.79 -10.07
N SER A 229 4.03 -6.05 -8.97
CA SER A 229 5.02 -5.94 -7.87
C SER A 229 6.41 -5.50 -8.34
N ILE A 230 6.48 -4.45 -9.16
CA ILE A 230 7.79 -3.97 -9.63
C ILE A 230 8.61 -3.42 -8.45
N ASN A 231 9.87 -3.84 -8.36
CA ASN A 231 10.84 -3.37 -7.37
C ASN A 231 12.09 -2.85 -8.10
N ILE A 232 12.51 -1.61 -7.83
CA ILE A 232 13.64 -0.96 -8.52
C ILE A 232 14.89 -1.03 -7.65
N LEU A 233 15.97 -1.63 -8.17
CA LEU A 233 17.25 -1.73 -7.48
C LEU A 233 18.42 -1.62 -8.46
N GLY A 234 19.25 -0.58 -8.29
CA GLY A 234 20.33 -0.25 -9.23
C GLY A 234 19.76 -0.05 -10.64
N ASP A 235 20.35 -0.69 -11.65
CA ASP A 235 19.89 -0.61 -13.04
C ASP A 235 18.73 -1.56 -13.40
N TRP A 236 18.23 -2.30 -12.43
CA TRP A 236 17.28 -3.39 -12.65
C TRP A 236 15.88 -3.06 -12.12
N ILE A 237 14.90 -3.58 -12.85
CA ILE A 237 13.50 -3.71 -12.45
C ILE A 237 13.26 -5.19 -12.23
N TYR A 238 12.99 -5.57 -10.98
CA TYR A 238 12.51 -6.91 -10.63
C TYR A 238 11.00 -6.88 -10.68
N TYR A 239 10.37 -7.93 -11.20
CA TYR A 239 8.92 -7.95 -11.35
C TYR A 239 8.35 -9.36 -11.44
N CYS A 240 7.07 -9.50 -11.09
CA CYS A 240 6.29 -10.71 -11.34
C CYS A 240 5.61 -10.61 -12.70
N LYS A 241 5.75 -11.65 -13.52
CA LYS A 241 5.07 -11.78 -14.82
C LYS A 241 4.03 -12.89 -14.75
N SER A 242 2.79 -12.61 -15.15
CA SER A 242 1.80 -13.67 -15.35
C SER A 242 2.12 -14.50 -16.59
N THR A 243 1.96 -15.81 -16.50
CA THR A 243 2.08 -16.74 -17.64
C THR A 243 0.73 -17.18 -18.20
N GLU A 244 -0.38 -16.91 -17.48
CA GLU A 244 -1.73 -17.37 -17.83
C GLU A 244 -2.79 -16.32 -17.49
N ASN A 245 -2.92 -15.27 -18.33
CA ASN A 245 -4.03 -14.30 -18.25
C ASN A 245 -4.31 -13.71 -16.84
N GLY A 246 -3.26 -13.32 -16.11
CA GLY A 246 -3.38 -12.79 -14.74
C GLY A 246 -3.24 -13.84 -13.65
N LEU A 247 -3.01 -15.11 -14.01
CA LEU A 247 -2.67 -16.22 -13.12
C LEU A 247 -1.22 -16.67 -13.34
N ASN A 248 -0.73 -17.51 -12.43
CA ASN A 248 0.59 -18.13 -12.49
C ASN A 248 1.73 -17.14 -12.70
N PHE A 249 2.12 -16.45 -11.63
CA PHE A 249 3.20 -15.46 -11.69
C PHE A 249 4.58 -16.12 -11.54
N ARG A 250 5.57 -15.57 -12.25
CA ARG A 250 6.99 -15.97 -12.18
C ARG A 250 7.85 -14.73 -11.99
N LEU A 251 8.98 -14.85 -11.29
CA LEU A 251 9.88 -13.71 -11.06
C LEU A 251 10.84 -13.53 -12.22
N TYR A 252 10.98 -12.28 -12.64
CA TYR A 252 11.90 -11.83 -13.67
C TYR A 252 12.66 -10.61 -13.19
N LYS A 253 13.74 -10.29 -13.90
CA LYS A 253 14.33 -8.95 -13.91
C LYS A 253 14.58 -8.48 -15.32
N ILE A 254 14.57 -7.17 -15.51
CA ILE A 254 14.86 -6.49 -16.76
C ILE A 254 15.64 -5.21 -16.44
N LYS A 255 16.52 -4.77 -17.34
CA LYS A 255 17.16 -3.45 -17.17
C LYS A 255 16.14 -2.34 -17.33
N LYS A 256 16.38 -1.18 -16.72
CA LYS A 256 15.54 0.02 -16.83
C LYS A 256 15.37 0.55 -18.27
N ASP A 257 16.22 0.13 -19.19
CA ASP A 257 16.15 0.43 -20.64
C ASP A 257 15.36 -0.62 -21.44
N GLY A 258 14.79 -1.65 -20.80
CA GLY A 258 14.03 -2.71 -21.44
C GLY A 258 14.88 -3.87 -21.98
N THR A 259 16.20 -3.85 -21.81
CA THR A 259 17.08 -4.94 -22.25
C THR A 259 17.29 -6.00 -21.16
N ASN A 260 17.86 -7.16 -21.55
CA ASN A 260 18.25 -8.23 -20.62
C ASN A 260 17.12 -8.75 -19.72
N ASN A 261 15.96 -9.05 -20.32
CA ASN A 261 14.86 -9.67 -19.59
C ASN A 261 15.16 -11.14 -19.26
N VAL A 262 15.30 -11.46 -17.97
CA VAL A 262 15.76 -12.77 -17.48
C VAL A 262 14.80 -13.30 -16.41
N LYS A 263 14.36 -14.55 -16.56
CA LYS A 263 13.59 -15.29 -15.55
C LYS A 263 14.50 -15.68 -14.38
N LEU A 264 14.03 -15.49 -13.15
CA LEU A 264 14.75 -15.77 -11.91
C LEU A 264 14.20 -16.99 -11.18
N ILE A 265 12.88 -17.07 -11.02
CA ILE A 265 12.20 -18.14 -10.28
C ILE A 265 11.09 -18.73 -11.14
N ASP A 266 11.08 -20.06 -11.24
CA ASP A 266 10.12 -20.83 -12.04
C ASP A 266 8.92 -21.34 -11.23
N ASP A 267 8.96 -21.21 -9.91
CA ASP A 267 7.82 -21.50 -9.04
C ASP A 267 6.73 -20.43 -9.18
N SER A 268 5.49 -20.85 -8.97
CA SER A 268 4.35 -19.94 -9.02
C SER A 268 4.32 -19.04 -7.79
N ILE A 269 4.50 -17.75 -8.01
CA ILE A 269 4.45 -16.74 -6.96
C ILE A 269 3.00 -16.40 -6.67
N ILE A 270 2.59 -16.53 -5.42
CA ILE A 270 1.22 -16.26 -5.00
C ILE A 270 0.89 -14.77 -5.19
N ASP A 271 -0.26 -14.50 -5.79
CA ASP A 271 -0.80 -13.18 -6.16
C ASP A 271 0.06 -12.30 -7.08
N GLY A 272 1.26 -12.78 -7.44
CA GLY A 272 2.31 -11.98 -8.05
C GLY A 272 2.97 -11.02 -7.07
N ASN A 273 2.90 -11.29 -5.76
CA ASN A 273 3.41 -10.42 -4.71
C ASN A 273 4.79 -10.87 -4.21
N PHE A 274 5.76 -9.95 -4.27
CA PHE A 274 7.09 -10.12 -3.70
C PHE A 274 7.70 -8.76 -3.39
N THR A 275 8.78 -8.75 -2.60
CA THR A 275 9.58 -7.54 -2.39
C THR A 275 11.05 -7.87 -2.18
N ILE A 276 11.89 -6.83 -2.16
CA ILE A 276 13.33 -6.93 -1.97
C ILE A 276 13.74 -6.15 -0.72
N VAL A 277 14.42 -6.83 0.20
CA VAL A 277 15.01 -6.23 1.40
C VAL A 277 16.39 -6.84 1.63
N ASN A 278 17.39 -6.03 1.97
CA ASN A 278 18.77 -6.48 2.23
C ASN A 278 19.35 -7.35 1.09
N ASN A 279 19.07 -7.00 -0.17
CA ASN A 279 19.47 -7.74 -1.37
C ASN A 279 18.97 -9.20 -1.40
N LEU A 280 17.86 -9.50 -0.74
CA LEU A 280 17.15 -10.76 -0.82
C LEU A 280 15.73 -10.53 -1.31
N MET A 281 15.22 -11.44 -2.15
CA MET A 281 13.82 -11.45 -2.56
C MET A 281 13.01 -12.25 -1.54
N TYR A 282 11.84 -11.74 -1.17
CA TYR A 282 10.88 -12.41 -0.29
C TYR A 282 9.55 -12.57 -1.02
N TYR A 283 9.01 -13.79 -1.04
CA TYR A 283 7.85 -14.16 -1.84
C TYR A 283 7.15 -15.39 -1.27
N LYS A 284 5.87 -15.55 -1.59
CA LYS A 284 5.08 -16.74 -1.21
C LYS A 284 4.97 -17.72 -2.38
N ILE A 285 5.00 -19.01 -2.07
CA ILE A 285 4.64 -20.11 -2.99
C ILE A 285 3.70 -21.09 -2.28
N ASN A 286 2.98 -21.92 -3.05
CA ASN A 286 2.15 -22.98 -2.48
C ASN A 286 3.01 -23.99 -1.72
N SER A 287 2.58 -24.35 -0.51
CA SER A 287 3.17 -25.45 0.26
C SER A 287 2.74 -26.80 -0.30
N GLN A 288 3.61 -27.81 -0.17
CA GLN A 288 3.28 -29.19 -0.53
C GLN A 288 2.19 -29.78 0.37
N ASP A 289 2.11 -29.31 1.62
CA ASP A 289 1.16 -29.80 2.63
C ASP A 289 -0.13 -28.96 2.68
N GLY A 290 -0.34 -28.08 1.71
CA GLY A 290 -1.44 -27.12 1.66
C GLY A 290 -1.12 -25.78 2.34
N GLY A 291 -1.80 -24.73 1.92
CA GLY A 291 -1.53 -23.35 2.34
C GLY A 291 -0.34 -22.72 1.60
N GLU A 292 0.10 -21.57 2.10
CA GLU A 292 1.10 -20.72 1.46
C GLU A 292 2.32 -20.56 2.37
N SER A 293 3.51 -20.76 1.82
CA SER A 293 4.76 -20.68 2.57
C SER A 293 5.58 -19.48 2.09
N LEU A 294 6.20 -18.78 3.04
CA LEU A 294 7.08 -17.66 2.76
C LEU A 294 8.50 -18.14 2.53
N TYR A 295 9.13 -17.66 1.45
CA TYR A 295 10.50 -17.97 1.08
C TYR A 295 11.35 -16.70 0.95
N SER A 296 12.66 -16.88 1.11
CA SER A 296 13.66 -15.91 0.68
C SER A 296 14.58 -16.51 -0.39
N SER A 297 15.20 -15.68 -1.22
CA SER A 297 16.25 -16.10 -2.16
C SER A 297 17.20 -14.95 -2.51
N LYS A 298 18.35 -15.27 -3.11
CA LYS A 298 19.23 -14.27 -3.71
C LYS A 298 18.59 -13.61 -4.93
N LEU A 299 19.07 -12.42 -5.32
CA LEU A 299 18.57 -11.67 -6.48
C LEU A 299 18.76 -12.37 -7.84
N ASP A 300 19.54 -13.45 -7.90
CA ASP A 300 19.68 -14.31 -9.07
C ASP A 300 18.70 -15.50 -9.06
N GLY A 301 17.84 -15.62 -8.04
CA GLY A 301 16.90 -16.72 -7.83
C GLY A 301 17.51 -17.96 -7.16
N SER A 302 18.82 -17.95 -6.87
CA SER A 302 19.50 -19.04 -6.18
C SER A 302 19.27 -19.01 -4.67
N GLN A 303 19.62 -20.11 -4.00
CA GLN A 303 19.55 -20.25 -2.54
C GLN A 303 18.15 -19.95 -1.97
N GLN A 304 17.13 -20.52 -2.60
CA GLN A 304 15.77 -20.44 -2.07
C GLN A 304 15.68 -21.14 -0.71
N HIS A 305 15.17 -20.43 0.30
CA HIS A 305 15.04 -20.92 1.65
C HIS A 305 13.64 -20.62 2.20
N LYS A 306 12.93 -21.67 2.59
CA LYS A 306 11.63 -21.56 3.28
C LYS A 306 11.82 -20.97 4.68
N LEU A 307 11.07 -19.92 4.99
CA LEU A 307 11.12 -19.21 6.26
C LEU A 307 10.03 -19.69 7.23
N CYS A 308 8.79 -19.80 6.75
CA CYS A 308 7.67 -20.30 7.52
C CYS A 308 6.50 -20.74 6.62
N ASP A 309 5.59 -21.52 7.20
CA ASP A 309 4.36 -21.99 6.56
C ASP A 309 3.14 -21.21 7.07
N ASN A 310 2.05 -21.26 6.29
CA ASN A 310 0.75 -20.63 6.56
C ASN A 310 0.88 -19.09 6.69
N VAL A 311 1.05 -18.42 5.55
CA VAL A 311 1.22 -16.97 5.47
C VAL A 311 0.21 -16.39 4.49
N ASP A 312 -0.87 -15.79 4.98
CA ASP A 312 -1.87 -15.13 4.12
C ASP A 312 -1.32 -13.83 3.53
N GLN A 313 -0.64 -13.01 4.33
CA GLN A 313 0.07 -11.81 3.86
C GLN A 313 1.28 -11.55 4.76
N PHE A 314 2.32 -10.94 4.20
CA PHE A 314 3.49 -10.50 4.94
C PHE A 314 3.86 -9.05 4.58
N ASN A 315 4.52 -8.38 5.52
CA ASN A 315 5.29 -7.18 5.34
C ASN A 315 6.67 -7.37 5.96
N ILE A 316 7.62 -6.53 5.58
CA ILE A 316 9.01 -6.72 5.95
C ILE A 316 9.70 -5.37 6.09
N ASN A 317 10.58 -5.28 7.09
CA ASN A 317 11.56 -4.22 7.22
C ASN A 317 12.97 -4.81 7.25
N GLU A 318 13.99 -3.97 7.46
CA GLU A 318 15.40 -4.39 7.44
C GLU A 318 15.78 -5.45 8.49
N LYS A 319 14.90 -5.75 9.47
CA LYS A 319 15.20 -6.62 10.61
C LYS A 319 14.22 -7.79 10.78
N ASN A 320 12.94 -7.59 10.48
CA ASN A 320 11.89 -8.55 10.79
C ASN A 320 10.86 -8.63 9.68
N ILE A 321 10.20 -9.79 9.63
CA ILE A 321 9.01 -10.04 8.84
C ILE A 321 7.81 -10.05 9.78
N TYR A 322 6.74 -9.40 9.35
CA TYR A 322 5.46 -9.33 10.03
C TYR A 322 4.41 -9.94 9.13
N TYR A 323 3.66 -10.91 9.62
CA TYR A 323 2.72 -11.63 8.79
C TYR A 323 1.52 -12.09 9.60
N TYR A 324 0.39 -12.31 8.93
CA TYR A 324 -0.76 -12.94 9.59
C TYR A 324 -1.07 -14.29 8.96
N THR A 325 -1.71 -15.13 9.76
CA THR A 325 -2.33 -16.38 9.29
C THR A 325 -3.81 -16.39 9.66
N SER A 326 -4.66 -16.92 8.80
CA SER A 326 -6.08 -17.19 9.03
C SER A 326 -6.32 -18.64 9.46
N ILE A 327 -5.39 -19.55 9.11
CA ILE A 327 -5.46 -20.98 9.37
C ILE A 327 -4.47 -21.39 10.47
N ASN A 328 -4.77 -22.50 11.17
CA ASN A 328 -3.86 -23.15 12.12
C ASN A 328 -3.18 -22.20 13.12
N ASN A 329 -3.98 -21.56 13.98
CA ASN A 329 -3.60 -20.50 14.94
C ASN A 329 -3.60 -19.09 14.33
N SER A 330 -4.79 -18.58 14.05
CA SER A 330 -4.97 -17.25 13.47
C SER A 330 -4.34 -16.15 14.32
N GLY A 331 -3.80 -15.12 13.67
CA GLY A 331 -3.26 -13.95 14.37
C GLY A 331 -2.11 -13.27 13.63
N LEU A 332 -1.58 -12.21 14.25
CA LEU A 332 -0.42 -11.48 13.79
C LEU A 332 0.85 -12.08 14.38
N PHE A 333 1.86 -12.27 13.55
CA PHE A 333 3.14 -12.84 13.94
C PHE A 333 4.31 -11.99 13.45
N LYS A 334 5.43 -12.15 14.14
CA LYS A 334 6.73 -11.59 13.81
C LYS A 334 7.77 -12.70 13.80
N ILE A 335 8.65 -12.70 12.81
CA ILE A 335 9.84 -13.56 12.74
C ILE A 335 11.06 -12.72 12.33
N ASN A 336 12.25 -13.24 12.61
CA ASN A 336 13.49 -12.72 12.06
C ASN A 336 13.55 -12.98 10.53
N LEU A 337 14.45 -12.29 9.83
CA LEU A 337 14.62 -12.47 8.37
C LEU A 337 15.05 -13.89 7.95
N ASP A 338 15.64 -14.67 8.87
CA ASP A 338 16.04 -16.06 8.67
C ASP A 338 14.91 -17.07 9.04
N GLY A 339 13.72 -16.59 9.38
CA GLY A 339 12.58 -17.41 9.78
C GLY A 339 12.56 -17.80 11.26
N SER A 340 13.60 -17.48 12.03
CA SER A 340 13.66 -17.79 13.46
C SER A 340 12.85 -16.82 14.32
N ASN A 341 12.76 -17.12 15.63
CA ASN A 341 12.17 -16.25 16.64
C ASN A 341 10.71 -15.84 16.35
N LYS A 342 9.85 -16.82 16.08
CA LYS A 342 8.42 -16.59 15.89
C LYS A 342 7.77 -16.09 17.18
N VAL A 343 7.18 -14.90 17.12
CA VAL A 343 6.45 -14.26 18.21
C VAL A 343 5.04 -13.90 17.72
N LYS A 344 4.00 -14.25 18.49
CA LYS A 344 2.63 -13.80 18.22
C LYS A 344 2.45 -12.39 18.81
N LEU A 345 1.98 -11.45 18.00
CA LEU A 345 1.77 -10.05 18.36
C LEU A 345 0.30 -9.75 18.67
N SER A 346 -0.65 -10.48 18.06
CA SER A 346 -2.08 -10.33 18.32
C SER A 346 -2.84 -11.62 17.98
N ASP A 347 -3.95 -11.85 18.69
CA ASP A 347 -4.92 -12.92 18.43
C ASP A 347 -6.05 -12.51 17.47
N ASP A 348 -6.05 -11.26 16.98
CA ASP A 348 -7.09 -10.76 16.09
C ASP A 348 -7.20 -11.58 14.79
N VAL A 349 -8.41 -11.64 14.23
CA VAL A 349 -8.68 -12.20 12.90
C VAL A 349 -8.38 -11.12 11.86
N ILE A 350 -7.17 -11.16 11.31
CA ILE A 350 -6.65 -10.14 10.42
C ILE A 350 -7.05 -10.42 8.97
N ASP A 351 -7.35 -9.35 8.25
CA ASP A 351 -7.71 -9.39 6.83
C ASP A 351 -6.65 -8.71 5.95
N SER A 352 -5.97 -7.66 6.43
CA SER A 352 -4.90 -7.01 5.69
C SER A 352 -3.90 -6.33 6.63
N ILE A 353 -2.66 -6.18 6.17
CA ILE A 353 -1.59 -5.50 6.92
C ILE A 353 -0.78 -4.53 6.04
N ASN A 354 -0.39 -3.39 6.58
CA ASN A 354 0.77 -2.60 6.14
C ASN A 354 1.57 -2.14 7.39
N MET A 355 2.72 -1.52 7.20
CA MET A 355 3.55 -1.03 8.29
C MET A 355 4.25 0.28 7.92
N SER A 356 4.54 1.09 8.94
CA SER A 356 5.51 2.18 8.87
C SER A 356 6.81 1.74 9.55
N LYS A 357 7.69 2.71 9.80
CA LYS A 357 8.92 2.47 10.56
C LYS A 357 8.64 1.97 11.99
N ASP A 358 7.54 2.42 12.58
CA ASP A 358 7.30 2.29 14.02
C ASP A 358 6.05 1.47 14.36
N ASN A 359 5.10 1.32 13.42
CA ASN A 359 3.81 0.67 13.66
C ASN A 359 3.43 -0.31 12.55
N ILE A 360 2.61 -1.30 12.91
CA ILE A 360 1.84 -2.15 12.01
C ILE A 360 0.41 -1.61 11.98
N TYR A 361 -0.13 -1.40 10.78
CA TYR A 361 -1.53 -1.04 10.56
C TYR A 361 -2.25 -2.24 9.97
N TYR A 362 -3.39 -2.61 10.54
CA TYR A 362 -4.07 -3.82 10.12
C TYR A 362 -5.58 -3.73 10.27
N THR A 363 -6.30 -4.45 9.41
CA THR A 363 -7.74 -4.57 9.45
C THR A 363 -8.16 -5.86 10.16
N VAL A 364 -9.19 -5.76 10.98
CA VAL A 364 -9.86 -6.90 11.61
C VAL A 364 -11.25 -7.04 11.02
N ASP A 365 -11.56 -8.22 10.49
CA ASP A 365 -12.85 -8.53 9.89
C ASP A 365 -13.92 -8.75 10.98
N GLN A 366 -15.06 -8.07 10.85
CA GLN A 366 -16.24 -8.24 11.70
C GLN A 366 -17.50 -8.64 10.91
N HIS A 367 -17.33 -9.41 9.84
CA HIS A 367 -18.37 -9.95 8.95
C HIS A 367 -19.05 -8.91 8.03
N ILE A 368 -19.39 -7.73 8.55
CA ILE A 368 -20.10 -6.69 7.79
C ILE A 368 -19.17 -5.51 7.46
N ASN A 369 -18.20 -5.22 8.31
CA ASN A 369 -17.25 -4.12 8.13
C ASN A 369 -15.87 -4.49 8.69
N LYS A 370 -14.84 -3.75 8.29
CA LYS A 370 -13.48 -3.91 8.82
C LYS A 370 -13.16 -2.80 9.80
N ILE A 371 -12.49 -3.14 10.91
CA ILE A 371 -11.95 -2.16 11.85
C ILE A 371 -10.45 -2.03 11.64
N LEU A 372 -9.98 -0.79 11.54
CA LEU A 372 -8.57 -0.47 11.39
C LEU A 372 -7.90 -0.26 12.75
N TYR A 373 -6.77 -0.94 12.97
CA TYR A 373 -5.94 -0.81 14.16
C TYR A 373 -4.51 -0.41 13.78
N SER A 374 -3.81 0.21 14.75
CA SER A 374 -2.36 0.36 14.80
C SER A 374 -1.83 -0.43 15.99
N ILE A 375 -0.66 -1.01 15.87
CA ILE A 375 0.06 -1.65 16.98
C ILE A 375 1.56 -1.45 16.79
N ASP A 376 2.31 -1.29 17.87
CA ASP A 376 3.76 -1.15 17.79
C ASP A 376 4.39 -2.40 17.17
N LEU A 377 5.58 -2.25 16.57
CA LEU A 377 6.36 -3.37 16.00
C LEU A 377 6.74 -4.48 17.00
N ASN A 378 6.50 -4.28 18.29
CA ASN A 378 6.71 -5.26 19.36
C ASN A 378 5.41 -5.91 19.86
N GLY A 379 4.25 -5.56 19.29
CA GLY A 379 2.94 -6.08 19.68
C GLY A 379 2.31 -5.36 20.88
N LYS A 380 2.88 -4.25 21.36
CA LYS A 380 2.31 -3.42 22.41
C LYS A 380 1.56 -2.23 21.83
N ASN A 381 0.86 -1.49 22.70
CA ASN A 381 0.22 -0.21 22.36
C ASN A 381 -0.73 -0.33 21.16
N LYS A 382 -1.60 -1.35 21.17
CA LYS A 382 -2.67 -1.50 20.18
C LYS A 382 -3.69 -0.37 20.34
N ILE A 383 -3.93 0.38 19.27
CA ILE A 383 -4.85 1.52 19.21
C ILE A 383 -5.82 1.30 18.05
N LYS A 384 -7.12 1.51 18.27
CA LYS A 384 -8.12 1.54 17.21
C LYS A 384 -7.99 2.87 16.45
N LEU A 385 -7.99 2.87 15.12
CA LEU A 385 -7.82 4.09 14.33
C LEU A 385 -9.12 4.61 13.70
N SER A 386 -10.10 3.74 13.47
CA SER A 386 -11.36 4.13 12.83
C SER A 386 -12.48 3.17 13.19
N GLU A 387 -13.72 3.67 13.15
CA GLU A 387 -14.91 2.83 13.19
C GLU A 387 -15.15 2.17 11.82
N ALA A 388 -15.79 1.00 11.86
CA ALA A 388 -16.15 0.13 10.74
C ALA A 388 -16.20 0.80 9.34
N ASN A 389 -15.31 0.38 8.44
CA ASN A 389 -15.30 0.77 7.02
C ASN A 389 -14.68 -0.37 6.17
N ASP A 390 -14.88 -0.35 4.85
CA ASP A 390 -14.29 -1.34 3.93
C ASP A 390 -12.89 -0.95 3.50
N PHE A 391 -11.94 -0.94 4.44
CA PHE A 391 -10.54 -0.64 4.15
C PHE A 391 -9.93 -1.69 3.21
N ILE A 392 -9.40 -1.23 2.07
CA ILE A 392 -8.62 -2.04 1.14
C ILE A 392 -7.31 -1.32 0.75
N ASN A 393 -6.28 -2.10 0.40
CA ASN A 393 -4.98 -1.63 -0.07
C ASN A 393 -4.33 -0.56 0.83
N LEU A 394 -4.17 -0.87 2.12
CA LEU A 394 -3.45 -0.02 3.07
C LEU A 394 -2.04 0.29 2.55
N ASN A 395 -1.64 1.56 2.50
CA ASN A 395 -0.31 2.02 2.08
C ASN A 395 0.19 3.15 2.99
N THR A 396 1.47 3.16 3.34
CA THR A 396 2.02 4.12 4.32
C THR A 396 2.97 5.12 3.69
N SER A 397 2.87 6.36 4.14
CA SER A 397 3.87 7.41 3.98
C SER A 397 4.44 7.77 5.36
N LYS A 398 5.28 8.81 5.43
CA LYS A 398 5.83 9.29 6.71
C LYS A 398 4.75 9.66 7.73
N ASN A 399 3.70 10.37 7.29
CA ASN A 399 2.70 10.95 8.18
C ASN A 399 1.27 10.50 7.86
N LEU A 400 1.05 9.83 6.74
CA LEU A 400 -0.29 9.43 6.29
C LEU A 400 -0.38 7.93 6.04
N LEU A 401 -1.49 7.34 6.44
CA LEU A 401 -1.93 6.01 6.02
C LEU A 401 -2.99 6.17 4.94
N PHE A 402 -2.70 5.69 3.75
CA PHE A 402 -3.58 5.66 2.60
C PHE A 402 -4.35 4.34 2.52
N TYR A 403 -5.57 4.41 1.99
CA TYR A 403 -6.43 3.26 1.73
C TYR A 403 -7.42 3.59 0.60
N MET A 404 -8.04 2.57 0.03
CA MET A 404 -9.25 2.74 -0.79
C MET A 404 -10.43 2.12 -0.03
N ASP A 405 -11.67 2.49 -0.40
CA ASP A 405 -12.86 1.81 0.09
C ASP A 405 -13.57 1.03 -1.02
N ASN A 406 -14.28 -0.04 -0.64
CA ASN A 406 -15.02 -0.88 -1.58
C ASN A 406 -16.44 -0.34 -1.86
N THR A 407 -16.84 0.75 -1.20
CA THR A 407 -18.22 1.27 -1.19
C THR A 407 -18.49 2.31 -2.29
N SER A 408 -17.48 2.69 -3.06
CA SER A 408 -17.63 3.65 -4.16
C SER A 408 -17.18 3.06 -5.49
N ASP A 409 -18.02 3.17 -6.53
CA ASP A 409 -17.69 2.83 -7.93
C ASP A 409 -16.50 3.64 -8.48
N ASN A 410 -16.03 4.62 -7.71
CA ASN A 410 -14.91 5.48 -8.01
C ASN A 410 -13.74 5.10 -7.10
N TYR A 411 -12.76 4.38 -7.65
CA TYR A 411 -11.46 3.98 -7.07
C TYR A 411 -10.64 5.15 -6.48
N SER A 412 -11.19 5.88 -5.51
CA SER A 412 -10.62 7.10 -4.95
C SER A 412 -9.77 6.77 -3.74
N ILE A 413 -8.58 7.35 -3.71
CA ILE A 413 -7.66 7.14 -2.58
C ILE A 413 -8.03 8.05 -1.41
N LYS A 414 -8.09 7.47 -0.21
CA LYS A 414 -8.35 8.16 1.06
C LYS A 414 -7.12 8.09 1.94
N SER A 415 -7.05 8.95 2.95
CA SER A 415 -5.94 8.95 3.91
C SER A 415 -6.37 9.26 5.35
N ILE A 416 -5.57 8.80 6.30
CA ILE A 416 -5.64 9.09 7.73
C ILE A 416 -4.30 9.68 8.15
N ASP A 417 -4.33 10.77 8.94
CA ASP A 417 -3.13 11.33 9.57
C ASP A 417 -2.68 10.43 10.73
N ILE A 418 -1.44 9.94 10.63
CA ILE A 418 -0.82 9.02 11.56
C ILE A 418 0.39 9.65 12.29
N SER A 419 0.62 10.96 12.16
CA SER A 419 1.80 11.62 12.71
C SER A 419 1.86 11.65 14.25
N ASN A 420 0.72 11.49 14.92
CA ASN A 420 0.57 11.70 16.37
C ASN A 420 0.15 10.44 17.16
N ILE A 421 0.27 9.25 16.59
CA ILE A 421 -0.23 8.01 17.22
C ILE A 421 0.54 7.62 18.50
N SER A 422 1.75 8.14 18.73
CA SER A 422 2.72 7.55 19.67
C SER A 422 3.14 8.39 20.90
N LYS A 423 2.21 9.07 21.62
CA LYS A 423 2.57 9.78 22.88
C LYS A 423 1.49 9.76 23.99
N VAL A 424 0.87 8.62 24.28
CA VAL A 424 -0.09 8.53 25.40
C VAL A 424 0.27 7.37 26.33
N ASP A 425 1.13 7.65 27.32
CA ASP A 425 1.53 6.75 28.40
C ASP A 425 0.61 6.86 29.65
N ASP A 426 -0.70 7.14 29.50
CA ASP A 426 -1.61 7.25 30.65
C ASP A 426 -2.77 6.24 30.58
N PRO A 427 -2.78 5.20 31.46
CA PRO A 427 -3.84 4.19 31.51
C PRO A 427 -5.19 4.69 32.04
N GLN A 428 -5.34 5.96 32.44
CA GLN A 428 -6.65 6.53 32.81
C GLN A 428 -7.27 7.47 31.76
N ASN A 429 -6.55 7.75 30.66
CA ASN A 429 -7.15 8.48 29.55
C ASN A 429 -7.86 7.50 28.61
N LYS A 430 -9.20 7.42 28.74
CA LYS A 430 -10.04 6.99 27.63
C LYS A 430 -9.64 7.81 26.41
N ILE A 431 -9.14 7.14 25.39
CA ILE A 431 -8.94 7.75 24.08
C ILE A 431 -10.36 8.06 23.55
N ASP A 432 -10.84 9.28 23.80
CA ASP A 432 -11.83 9.89 22.93
C ASP A 432 -11.11 10.10 21.59
N ILE A 433 -11.17 9.09 20.72
CA ILE A 433 -10.95 9.28 19.29
C ILE A 433 -12.14 10.12 18.84
N LYS A 434 -12.04 11.44 19.06
CA LYS A 434 -12.72 12.37 18.19
C LYS A 434 -12.14 12.10 16.82
N GLU A 435 -12.92 11.40 15.99
CA GLU A 435 -12.99 11.80 14.59
C GLU A 435 -12.90 13.32 14.57
N LYS A 436 -11.94 13.89 13.86
CA LYS A 436 -11.97 15.32 13.55
C LYS A 436 -13.14 15.58 12.62
N ASN A 437 -14.35 15.45 13.16
CA ASN A 437 -15.49 16.27 12.80
C ASN A 437 -15.07 17.68 13.19
N GLY A 438 -14.47 18.38 12.22
CA GLY A 438 -13.66 19.57 12.45
C GLY A 438 -14.38 20.61 13.31
N ASP A 439 -13.97 20.79 14.56
CA ASP A 439 -14.33 21.93 15.41
C ASP A 439 -15.83 22.31 15.47
N PHE A 440 -16.72 21.35 15.21
CA PHE A 440 -18.18 21.51 15.22
C PHE A 440 -18.74 20.96 16.53
N ILE A 441 -19.69 21.67 17.14
CA ILE A 441 -20.38 21.23 18.36
C ILE A 441 -21.38 20.11 18.01
N LEU A 442 -22.07 20.23 16.88
CA LEU A 442 -22.98 19.22 16.34
C LEU A 442 -22.66 18.95 14.86
N PRO A 443 -21.67 18.10 14.55
CA PRO A 443 -21.10 17.92 13.21
C PRO A 443 -22.10 17.60 12.10
N ASN A 444 -23.12 16.79 12.42
CA ASN A 444 -24.12 16.29 11.48
C ASN A 444 -25.45 17.07 11.54
N SER A 445 -25.50 18.19 12.26
CA SER A 445 -26.71 19.00 12.43
C SER A 445 -27.25 19.61 11.13
N ASN A 446 -26.45 19.61 10.06
CA ASN A 446 -26.88 20.04 8.72
C ASN A 446 -27.45 18.92 7.83
N THR A 447 -27.30 17.64 8.21
CA THR A 447 -27.71 16.49 7.37
C THR A 447 -28.57 15.47 8.07
N THR A 448 -28.68 15.50 9.40
CA THR A 448 -29.41 14.50 10.18
C THR A 448 -30.29 15.16 11.22
N LYS A 449 -31.55 14.72 11.34
CA LYS A 449 -32.47 15.21 12.40
C LYS A 449 -31.95 14.77 13.78
N LEU A 450 -31.77 15.76 14.66
CA LEU A 450 -31.36 15.57 16.05
C LEU A 450 -32.53 15.10 16.90
N LYS A 451 -32.22 14.49 18.05
CA LYS A 451 -33.15 14.14 19.12
C LYS A 451 -32.81 14.91 20.39
N GLU A 452 -33.74 14.96 21.35
CA GLU A 452 -33.51 15.66 22.62
C GLU A 452 -32.34 15.06 23.41
N GLU A 453 -32.10 13.75 23.29
CA GLU A 453 -30.98 13.06 23.91
C GLU A 453 -29.62 13.54 23.41
N ASP A 454 -29.53 13.96 22.13
CA ASP A 454 -28.30 14.47 21.52
C ASP A 454 -27.88 15.83 22.12
N LEU A 455 -28.83 16.54 22.74
CA LEU A 455 -28.68 17.91 23.26
C LEU A 455 -28.61 17.95 24.80
N LYS A 456 -29.04 16.88 25.47
CA LYS A 456 -29.17 16.77 26.93
C LYS A 456 -27.92 17.23 27.68
N ASN A 457 -26.73 16.84 27.20
CA ASN A 457 -25.46 17.08 27.90
C ASN A 457 -24.77 18.40 27.53
N LEU A 458 -25.31 19.18 26.57
CA LEU A 458 -24.71 20.46 26.17
C LEU A 458 -25.09 21.58 27.14
N THR A 459 -24.16 22.46 27.49
CA THR A 459 -24.47 23.67 28.27
C THR A 459 -25.31 24.65 27.46
N LYS A 460 -25.94 25.63 28.11
CA LYS A 460 -26.69 26.69 27.42
C LYS A 460 -25.83 27.42 26.39
N ASP A 461 -24.59 27.75 26.74
CA ASP A 461 -23.64 28.41 25.84
C ASP A 461 -23.26 27.52 24.64
N GLN A 462 -23.09 26.21 24.86
CA GLN A 462 -22.84 25.27 23.76
C GLN A 462 -24.04 25.12 22.83
N LEU A 463 -25.27 25.16 23.37
CA LEU A 463 -26.50 25.15 22.56
C LEU A 463 -26.62 26.42 21.72
N ILE A 464 -26.31 27.59 22.30
CA ILE A 464 -26.26 28.87 21.58
C ILE A 464 -25.26 28.80 20.41
N LEU A 465 -24.05 28.31 20.66
CA LEU A 465 -23.02 28.18 19.62
C LEU A 465 -23.42 27.15 18.56
N ALA A 466 -23.96 25.99 18.93
CA ALA A 466 -24.42 24.95 18.01
C ALA A 466 -25.60 25.42 17.13
N ARG A 467 -26.50 26.23 17.70
CA ARG A 467 -27.60 26.87 16.95
C ARG A 467 -27.08 27.86 15.91
N ASN A 468 -26.07 28.65 16.26
CA ASN A 468 -25.45 29.63 15.36
C ASN A 468 -24.53 28.96 14.32
N GLU A 469 -23.98 27.79 14.62
CA GLU A 469 -23.18 26.97 13.71
C GLU A 469 -23.93 26.63 12.42
N LEU A 470 -25.25 26.40 12.50
CA LEU A 470 -26.10 26.17 11.33
C LEU A 470 -26.05 27.33 10.33
N PHE A 471 -26.01 28.57 10.80
CA PHE A 471 -25.88 29.75 9.94
C PHE A 471 -24.43 29.98 9.51
N ALA A 472 -23.46 29.72 10.39
CA ALA A 472 -22.04 29.84 10.11
C ALA A 472 -21.61 28.92 8.94
N ARG A 473 -22.20 27.73 8.83
CA ARG A 473 -21.96 26.78 7.70
C ARG A 473 -22.34 27.36 6.33
N HIS A 474 -23.24 28.33 6.28
CA HIS A 474 -23.62 29.04 5.06
C HIS A 474 -22.87 30.37 4.87
N GLY A 475 -21.96 30.70 5.79
CA GLY A 475 -21.14 31.90 5.79
C GLY A 475 -21.83 33.14 6.35
N TYR A 476 -22.76 32.98 7.31
CA TYR A 476 -23.39 34.11 8.00
C TYR A 476 -22.36 35.00 8.68
N ILE A 477 -22.37 36.30 8.39
CA ILE A 477 -21.42 37.27 8.94
C ILE A 477 -21.91 37.75 10.32
N PHE A 478 -21.24 37.30 11.38
CA PHE A 478 -21.55 37.70 12.76
C PHE A 478 -21.00 39.08 13.10
N ASN A 479 -21.85 39.94 13.68
CA ASN A 479 -21.47 41.28 14.14
C ASN A 479 -21.25 41.37 15.65
N THR A 480 -21.77 40.40 16.41
CA THR A 480 -21.56 40.27 17.85
C THR A 480 -20.11 39.84 18.10
N PRO A 481 -19.29 40.60 18.87
CA PRO A 481 -17.86 40.33 19.03
C PRO A 481 -17.55 38.89 19.44
N GLU A 482 -18.31 38.33 20.37
CA GLU A 482 -18.09 36.99 20.92
C GLU A 482 -18.31 35.89 19.87
N PHE A 483 -19.35 36.01 19.05
CA PHE A 483 -19.60 35.05 17.96
C PHE A 483 -18.66 35.26 16.78
N LYS A 484 -18.31 36.51 16.49
CA LYS A 484 -17.35 36.83 15.45
C LYS A 484 -15.99 36.22 15.77
N GLU A 485 -15.46 36.48 16.96
CA GLU A 485 -14.18 35.91 17.42
C GLU A 485 -14.23 34.37 17.43
N TYR A 486 -15.31 33.78 17.95
CA TYR A 486 -15.47 32.33 17.99
C TYR A 486 -15.49 31.71 16.59
N PHE A 487 -16.32 32.19 15.66
CA PHE A 487 -16.47 31.58 14.33
C PHE A 487 -15.31 31.93 13.39
N GLU A 488 -14.73 33.13 13.46
CA GLU A 488 -13.52 33.48 12.67
C GLU A 488 -12.29 32.67 13.09
N SER A 489 -12.26 32.13 14.31
CA SER A 489 -11.22 31.19 14.75
C SER A 489 -11.34 29.79 14.11
N LYS A 490 -12.50 29.45 13.51
CA LYS A 490 -12.77 28.12 12.94
C LYS A 490 -12.23 28.01 11.53
N THR A 491 -11.41 26.98 11.28
CA THR A 491 -10.81 26.76 9.95
C THR A 491 -11.82 26.42 8.86
N TRP A 492 -13.05 26.00 9.23
CA TRP A 492 -14.13 25.66 8.30
C TRP A 492 -15.09 26.82 8.01
N TYR A 493 -15.03 27.92 8.77
CA TYR A 493 -15.94 29.05 8.61
C TYR A 493 -15.38 30.06 7.61
N HIS A 494 -16.17 30.38 6.58
CA HIS A 494 -15.83 31.37 5.58
C HIS A 494 -17.01 32.35 5.41
N PRO A 495 -16.85 33.65 5.72
CA PRO A 495 -17.93 34.62 5.58
C PRO A 495 -18.36 34.76 4.11
N ASN A 496 -19.68 34.74 3.87
CA ASN A 496 -20.28 34.79 2.55
C ASN A 496 -21.28 35.96 2.49
N SER A 497 -20.89 37.05 1.83
CA SER A 497 -21.73 38.24 1.67
C SER A 497 -23.01 38.01 0.84
N SER A 498 -23.14 36.86 0.17
CA SER A 498 -24.34 36.49 -0.59
C SER A 498 -25.37 35.71 0.24
N PHE A 499 -25.07 35.28 1.47
CA PHE A 499 -26.01 34.58 2.34
C PHE A 499 -26.93 35.58 3.07
N ASN A 500 -28.24 35.41 2.92
CA ASN A 500 -29.25 36.34 3.45
C ASN A 500 -29.72 36.02 4.89
N GLY A 501 -29.12 35.02 5.55
CA GLY A 501 -29.50 34.62 6.91
C GLY A 501 -30.67 33.63 6.99
N GLU A 502 -31.13 33.07 5.88
CA GLU A 502 -32.24 32.11 5.87
C GLU A 502 -31.76 30.66 5.66
N LEU A 503 -32.08 29.76 6.61
CA LEU A 503 -31.87 28.32 6.44
C LEU A 503 -32.96 27.76 5.50
N LYS A 504 -32.58 27.34 4.29
CA LYS A 504 -33.54 26.81 3.30
C LYS A 504 -33.83 25.32 3.48
N ASP A 505 -32.93 24.60 4.13
CA ASP A 505 -33.04 23.17 4.36
C ASP A 505 -34.02 22.82 5.50
N ASN A 506 -34.88 21.82 5.26
CA ASN A 506 -35.92 21.40 6.20
C ASN A 506 -35.36 20.69 7.45
N ILE A 507 -34.22 20.02 7.35
CA ILE A 507 -33.51 19.38 8.46
C ILE A 507 -32.81 20.45 9.32
N GLU A 508 -32.12 21.41 8.70
CA GLU A 508 -31.50 22.52 9.43
C GLU A 508 -32.53 23.36 10.18
N LYS A 509 -33.68 23.68 9.55
CA LYS A 509 -34.81 24.35 10.22
C LYS A 509 -35.36 23.55 11.39
N TYR A 510 -35.55 22.25 11.21
CA TYR A 510 -36.02 21.36 12.28
C TYR A 510 -35.03 21.34 13.46
N ASN A 511 -33.74 21.15 13.17
CA ASN A 511 -32.68 21.09 14.16
C ASN A 511 -32.49 22.42 14.88
N PHE A 512 -32.52 23.55 14.15
CA PHE A 512 -32.50 24.88 14.75
C PHE A 512 -33.61 25.05 15.79
N ASN A 513 -34.84 24.66 15.45
CA ASN A 513 -35.98 24.78 16.37
C ASN A 513 -35.86 23.85 17.58
N LEU A 514 -35.36 22.62 17.38
CA LEU A 514 -35.14 21.68 18.47
C LEU A 514 -34.05 22.18 19.42
N ILE A 515 -32.91 22.64 18.89
CA ILE A 515 -31.81 23.21 19.68
C ILE A 515 -32.32 24.41 20.47
N LYS A 516 -33.05 25.33 19.82
CA LYS A 516 -33.62 26.50 20.48
C LYS A 516 -34.59 26.12 21.60
N LYS A 517 -35.45 25.12 21.40
CA LYS A 517 -36.38 24.63 22.43
C LYS A 517 -35.64 24.13 23.68
N ILE A 518 -34.54 23.37 23.49
CA ILE A 518 -33.73 22.85 24.61
C ILE A 518 -32.89 23.95 25.25
N GLU A 519 -32.37 24.90 24.47
CA GLU A 519 -31.68 26.10 24.92
C GLU A 519 -32.58 26.96 25.84
N ASP A 520 -33.83 27.18 25.43
CA ASP A 520 -34.81 27.96 26.20
C ASP A 520 -35.25 27.26 27.50
N SER A 521 -35.10 25.93 27.58
CA SER A 521 -35.41 25.16 28.79
C SER A 521 -34.28 25.12 29.82
N LYS A 522 -33.10 25.63 29.48
CA LYS A 522 -31.91 25.73 30.33
C LYS A 522 -31.63 27.18 30.72
#